data_AF-A0A9E0G0H4-F1
#
_entry.id   AF-A0A9E0G0H4-F1
#
_cell.length_a   1.000
_cell.length_b   1.000
_cell.length_c   1.000
_cell.angle_alpha   90.00
_cell.angle_beta   90.00
_cell.angle_gamma   90.00
#
_symmetry.space_group_name_H-M   'P 1'
#
loop_
_entity.id
_entity.type
_entity.pdbx_description
1 polymer ?
#
loop_
_entity_poly.entity_id
_entity_poly.type
_entity_poly.pdbx_seq_one_letter_code
_entity_poly.pdbx_strand_id
1 'polypeptide(L)'
;MNDDGSRSRSNKYPALFRAEYLLPTIMKGILTKHIPLNPEAESSLHTVISEMEPDIALLCCANIAREIYIYEKNRELDLALLGVLSDKIIKEFRPVCKLAETNPAARDAKLQALLPRLSERMEKLMDNLALTKVALEIYDANAADILDILLIQLQGQFLIVDQLIELRTEALLYEDTAVEDENMLPAIAGIQEERRETNIIPFRPKG
;
A
#
# COMPACT_ATOMS: atom_id res chain seq x y z
N MET A 1 -3.02 30.99 -18.93
CA MET A 1 -2.91 29.53 -19.12
C MET A 1 -2.22 28.99 -17.89
N ASN A 2 -3.01 28.57 -16.89
CA ASN A 2 -2.49 27.86 -15.74
C ASN A 2 -3.02 26.44 -15.88
N ASP A 3 -2.13 25.53 -16.25
CA ASP A 3 -2.40 24.10 -16.35
C ASP A 3 -2.40 23.56 -14.92
N ASP A 4 -3.61 23.23 -14.45
CA ASP A 4 -3.92 22.83 -13.10
C ASP A 4 -3.61 21.32 -12.97
N GLY A 5 -2.46 21.02 -12.35
CA GLY A 5 -1.93 19.66 -12.11
C GLY A 5 -2.80 18.76 -11.21
N SER A 6 -4.05 19.14 -10.96
CA SER A 6 -5.02 18.43 -10.12
C SER A 6 -5.78 17.30 -10.83
N ARG A 7 -5.64 17.15 -12.16
CA ARG A 7 -6.36 16.10 -12.94
C ARG A 7 -5.69 14.72 -13.01
N SER A 8 -4.47 14.53 -12.52
CA SER A 8 -3.71 13.28 -12.74
C SER A 8 -3.98 12.17 -11.72
N ARG A 9 -4.48 12.47 -10.51
CA ARG A 9 -4.68 11.45 -9.45
C ARG A 9 -6.02 10.73 -9.51
N SER A 10 -7.08 11.35 -10.03
CA SER A 10 -8.44 10.79 -9.95
C SER A 10 -8.68 9.57 -10.84
N ASN A 11 -7.91 9.41 -11.92
CA ASN A 11 -8.09 8.31 -12.88
C ASN A 11 -7.22 7.07 -12.59
N LYS A 12 -6.27 7.16 -11.65
CA LYS A 12 -5.34 6.05 -11.33
C LYS A 12 -5.94 5.02 -10.38
N TYR A 13 -6.71 5.46 -9.39
CA TYR A 13 -7.34 4.56 -8.41
C TYR A 13 -8.25 3.50 -9.04
N PRO A 14 -9.16 3.84 -9.97
CA PRO A 14 -10.00 2.83 -10.62
C PRO A 14 -9.19 1.84 -11.46
N ALA A 15 -8.09 2.29 -12.08
CA ALA A 15 -7.24 1.43 -12.89
C ALA A 15 -6.44 0.44 -12.03
N LEU A 16 -5.84 0.90 -10.93
CA LEU A 16 -5.09 0.05 -10.00
C LEU A 16 -6.01 -0.89 -9.20
N PHE A 17 -7.21 -0.43 -8.84
CA PHE A 17 -8.22 -1.29 -8.23
C PHE A 17 -8.69 -2.39 -9.19
N ARG A 18 -8.87 -2.07 -10.48
CA ARG A 18 -9.17 -3.11 -11.49
C ARG A 18 -8.01 -4.10 -11.65
N ALA A 19 -6.77 -3.64 -11.52
CA ALA A 19 -5.60 -4.51 -11.58
C ALA A 19 -5.59 -5.56 -10.44
N GLU A 20 -6.09 -5.25 -9.24
CA GLU A 20 -6.26 -6.22 -8.14
C GLU A 20 -7.13 -7.43 -8.53
N TYR A 21 -8.13 -7.25 -9.40
CA TYR A 21 -8.97 -8.36 -9.88
C TYR A 21 -8.41 -9.04 -11.14
N LEU A 22 -7.78 -8.26 -12.03
CA LEU A 22 -7.26 -8.76 -13.29
C LEU A 22 -6.01 -9.60 -13.10
N LEU A 23 -5.06 -9.17 -12.27
CA LEU A 23 -3.80 -9.87 -12.06
C LEU A 23 -3.98 -11.30 -11.56
N PRO A 24 -4.79 -11.60 -10.53
CA PRO A 24 -5.05 -12.98 -10.11
C PRO A 24 -5.62 -13.85 -11.22
N THR A 25 -6.50 -13.29 -12.07
CA THR A 25 -7.08 -14.00 -13.22
C THR A 25 -6.02 -14.32 -14.27
N ILE A 26 -5.13 -13.38 -14.56
CA ILE A 26 -4.01 -13.58 -15.49
C ILE A 26 -3.05 -14.63 -14.93
N MET A 27 -2.67 -14.54 -13.65
CA MET A 27 -1.78 -15.50 -13.00
C MET A 27 -2.37 -16.92 -13.00
N LYS A 28 -3.68 -17.06 -12.71
CA LYS A 28 -4.38 -18.33 -12.90
C LYS A 28 -4.26 -18.87 -14.32
N GLY A 29 -4.41 -18.00 -15.33
CA GLY A 29 -4.26 -18.36 -16.74
C GLY A 29 -2.84 -18.84 -17.09
N ILE A 30 -1.82 -18.22 -16.51
CA ILE A 30 -0.41 -18.60 -16.66
C ILE A 30 -0.18 -19.99 -16.05
N LEU A 31 -0.60 -20.19 -14.80
CA LEU A 31 -0.46 -21.45 -14.08
C LEU A 31 -1.16 -22.60 -14.81
N THR A 32 -2.45 -22.42 -15.14
CA THR A 32 -3.26 -23.48 -15.78
C THR A 32 -2.83 -23.85 -17.19
N LYS A 33 -2.17 -22.93 -17.91
CA LYS A 33 -1.65 -23.20 -19.27
C LYS A 33 -0.18 -23.60 -19.25
N HIS A 34 0.45 -23.70 -18.07
CA HIS A 34 1.89 -23.93 -17.90
C HIS A 34 2.75 -22.99 -18.75
N ILE A 35 2.31 -21.72 -18.90
CA ILE A 35 3.07 -20.72 -19.63
C ILE A 35 4.18 -20.21 -18.70
N PRO A 36 5.46 -20.32 -19.06
CA PRO A 36 6.53 -19.72 -18.27
C PRO A 36 6.34 -18.20 -18.18
N LEU A 37 6.62 -17.61 -17.02
CA LEU A 37 6.76 -16.16 -16.95
C LEU A 37 7.96 -15.78 -17.83
N ASN A 38 7.73 -14.87 -18.77
CA ASN A 38 8.82 -14.27 -19.51
C ASN A 38 9.29 -13.00 -18.78
N PRO A 39 10.52 -12.53 -19.00
CA PRO A 39 11.07 -11.38 -18.28
C PRO A 39 10.23 -10.09 -18.41
N GLU A 40 9.52 -9.92 -19.54
CA GLU A 40 8.63 -8.77 -19.75
C GLU A 40 7.38 -8.85 -18.86
N ALA A 41 6.79 -10.04 -18.71
CA ALA A 41 5.67 -10.30 -17.82
C ALA A 41 6.07 -10.15 -16.35
N GLU A 42 7.26 -10.64 -15.97
CA GLU A 42 7.83 -10.46 -14.63
C GLU A 42 7.99 -8.97 -14.30
N SER A 43 8.66 -8.22 -15.19
CA SER A 43 8.87 -6.78 -15.04
C SER A 43 7.54 -6.01 -14.99
N SER A 44 6.57 -6.41 -15.80
CA SER A 44 5.23 -5.82 -15.78
C SER A 44 4.50 -6.09 -14.48
N LEU A 45 4.61 -7.30 -13.93
CA LEU A 45 3.99 -7.67 -12.66
C LEU A 45 4.59 -6.86 -11.50
N HIS A 46 5.92 -6.74 -11.45
CA HIS A 46 6.61 -5.87 -10.51
C HIS A 46 6.11 -4.42 -10.62
N THR A 47 6.08 -3.88 -11.83
CA THR A 47 5.67 -2.49 -12.07
C THR A 47 4.24 -2.25 -11.58
N VAL A 48 3.29 -3.09 -12.01
CA VAL A 48 1.88 -2.90 -11.68
C VAL A 48 1.62 -2.97 -10.18
N ILE A 49 2.24 -3.93 -9.46
CA ILE A 49 2.05 -4.04 -8.01
C ILE A 49 2.77 -2.89 -7.26
N SER A 50 3.94 -2.45 -7.74
CA SER A 50 4.67 -1.33 -7.12
C SER A 50 3.92 0.01 -7.18
N GLU A 51 3.06 0.19 -8.19
CA GLU A 51 2.23 1.38 -8.34
C GLU A 51 0.96 1.35 -7.47
N MET A 52 0.63 0.21 -6.85
CA MET A 52 -0.53 0.09 -5.96
C MET A 52 -0.25 0.70 -4.59
N GLU A 53 -1.32 1.19 -3.96
CA GLU A 53 -1.26 1.52 -2.53
C GLU A 53 -1.12 0.25 -1.68
N PRO A 54 -0.50 0.32 -0.49
CA PRO A 54 -0.12 -0.86 0.29
C PRO A 54 -1.26 -1.85 0.59
N ASP A 55 -2.47 -1.36 0.90
CA ASP A 55 -3.64 -2.20 1.16
C ASP A 55 -4.17 -2.89 -0.11
N ILE A 56 -4.12 -2.20 -1.25
CA ILE A 56 -4.49 -2.76 -2.56
C ILE A 56 -3.44 -3.78 -3.00
N ALA A 57 -2.15 -3.49 -2.80
CA ALA A 57 -1.05 -4.40 -3.09
C ALA A 57 -1.16 -5.68 -2.25
N LEU A 58 -1.38 -5.56 -0.92
CA LEU A 58 -1.61 -6.71 -0.04
C LEU A 58 -2.79 -7.55 -0.53
N LEU A 59 -3.92 -6.91 -0.88
CA LEU A 59 -5.09 -7.61 -1.37
C LEU A 59 -4.82 -8.31 -2.69
N CYS A 60 -4.12 -7.67 -3.63
CA CYS A 60 -3.71 -8.26 -4.90
C CYS A 60 -2.83 -9.50 -4.68
N CYS A 61 -1.79 -9.38 -3.85
CA CYS A 61 -0.91 -10.50 -3.51
C CYS A 61 -1.67 -11.66 -2.86
N ALA A 62 -2.58 -11.37 -1.93
CA ALA A 62 -3.41 -12.40 -1.31
C ALA A 62 -4.34 -13.11 -2.31
N ASN A 63 -4.92 -12.39 -3.28
CA ASN A 63 -5.73 -13.03 -4.32
C ASN A 63 -4.87 -13.92 -5.25
N ILE A 64 -3.66 -13.47 -5.64
CA ILE A 64 -2.75 -14.29 -6.46
C ILE A 64 -2.31 -15.53 -5.69
N ALA A 65 -1.87 -15.38 -4.43
CA ALA A 65 -1.48 -16.48 -3.55
C ALA A 65 -2.61 -17.50 -3.37
N ARG A 66 -3.85 -17.04 -3.26
CA ARG A 66 -5.04 -17.89 -3.21
C ARG A 66 -5.25 -18.69 -4.50
N GLU A 67 -5.03 -18.09 -5.67
CA GLU A 67 -5.13 -18.82 -6.94
C GLU A 67 -4.02 -19.88 -7.07
N ILE A 68 -2.81 -19.59 -6.59
CA ILE A 68 -1.73 -20.59 -6.48
C ILE A 68 -2.14 -21.74 -5.58
N TYR A 69 -2.66 -21.44 -4.38
CA TYR A 69 -3.20 -22.47 -3.48
C TYR A 69 -4.27 -23.32 -4.18
N ILE A 70 -5.23 -22.73 -4.87
CA ILE A 70 -6.30 -23.46 -5.56
C ILE A 70 -5.76 -24.35 -6.68
N TYR A 71 -4.77 -23.87 -7.41
CA TYR A 71 -4.11 -24.60 -8.49
C TYR A 71 -3.31 -25.80 -7.94
N GLU A 72 -2.61 -25.62 -6.83
CA GLU A 72 -1.75 -26.64 -6.22
C GLU A 72 -2.46 -27.57 -5.23
N LYS A 73 -3.68 -27.25 -4.78
CA LYS A 73 -4.39 -27.97 -3.69
C LYS A 73 -4.58 -29.47 -3.89
N ASN A 74 -4.49 -29.96 -5.13
CA ASN A 74 -4.67 -31.37 -5.46
C ASN A 74 -3.34 -32.14 -5.50
N ARG A 75 -2.21 -31.46 -5.29
CA ARG A 75 -0.88 -32.08 -5.19
C ARG A 75 -0.59 -32.48 -3.74
N GLU A 76 0.45 -33.28 -3.53
CA GLU A 76 0.89 -33.75 -2.20
C GLU A 76 1.53 -32.65 -1.32
N LEU A 77 1.50 -31.39 -1.77
CA LEU A 77 2.01 -30.23 -1.03
C LEU A 77 0.93 -29.68 -0.11
N ASP A 78 1.20 -29.66 1.20
CA ASP A 78 0.33 -28.99 2.16
C ASP A 78 0.53 -27.48 2.10
N LEU A 79 -0.31 -26.81 1.31
CA LEU A 79 -0.38 -25.35 1.20
C LEU A 79 -1.59 -24.76 1.93
N ALA A 80 -2.19 -25.50 2.88
CA ALA A 80 -3.43 -25.07 3.54
C ALA A 80 -3.29 -23.72 4.23
N LEU A 81 -2.13 -23.45 4.82
CA LEU A 81 -1.84 -22.16 5.48
C LEU A 81 -1.88 -21.00 4.49
N LEU A 82 -1.37 -21.16 3.27
CA LEU A 82 -1.42 -20.15 2.22
C LEU A 82 -2.87 -19.78 1.89
N GLY A 83 -3.71 -20.81 1.71
CA GLY A 83 -5.15 -20.62 1.44
C GLY A 83 -5.87 -19.89 2.56
N VAL A 84 -5.74 -20.37 3.80
CA VAL A 84 -6.42 -19.80 4.98
C VAL A 84 -6.01 -18.35 5.22
N LEU A 85 -4.71 -18.04 5.15
CA LEU A 85 -4.22 -16.69 5.37
C LEU A 85 -4.71 -15.73 4.26
N SER A 86 -4.67 -16.18 3.01
CA SER A 86 -5.14 -15.40 1.87
C SER A 86 -6.64 -15.08 1.98
N ASP A 87 -7.47 -16.07 2.31
CA ASP A 87 -8.90 -15.88 2.53
C ASP A 87 -9.19 -14.89 3.68
N LYS A 88 -8.39 -14.96 4.75
CA LYS A 88 -8.49 -14.03 5.89
C LYS A 88 -8.20 -12.59 5.47
N ILE A 89 -7.10 -12.37 4.73
CA ILE A 89 -6.71 -11.05 4.22
C ILE A 89 -7.79 -10.50 3.28
N ILE A 90 -8.25 -11.31 2.32
CA ILE A 90 -9.29 -10.91 1.37
C ILE A 90 -10.57 -10.50 2.09
N LYS A 91 -11.00 -11.27 3.09
CA LYS A 91 -12.19 -10.96 3.89
C LYS A 91 -12.04 -9.64 4.67
N GLU A 92 -10.83 -9.36 5.16
CA GLU A 92 -10.55 -8.18 5.98
C GLU A 92 -10.41 -6.90 5.14
N PHE A 93 -9.65 -6.92 4.04
CA PHE A 93 -9.30 -5.71 3.29
C PHE A 93 -10.19 -5.42 2.08
N ARG A 94 -10.81 -6.43 1.45
CA ARG A 94 -11.69 -6.20 0.29
C ARG A 94 -12.81 -5.19 0.55
N PRO A 95 -13.53 -5.22 1.70
CA PRO A 95 -14.57 -4.22 1.97
C PRO A 95 -14.02 -2.80 2.08
N VAL A 96 -12.78 -2.64 2.53
CA VAL A 96 -12.12 -1.33 2.67
C VAL A 96 -11.69 -0.82 1.31
N CYS A 97 -11.03 -1.65 0.49
CA CYS A 97 -10.58 -1.26 -0.84
C CYS A 97 -11.76 -0.90 -1.76
N LYS A 98 -12.92 -1.57 -1.63
CA LYS A 98 -14.15 -1.23 -2.37
C LYS A 98 -14.68 0.19 -2.10
N LEU A 99 -14.33 0.77 -0.95
CA LEU A 99 -14.72 2.14 -0.65
C LEU A 99 -13.88 3.16 -1.44
N ALA A 100 -12.74 2.78 -2.03
CA ALA A 100 -11.92 3.70 -2.81
C ALA A 100 -12.66 4.29 -4.02
N GLU A 101 -13.57 3.54 -4.65
CA GLU A 101 -14.35 4.02 -5.80
C GLU A 101 -15.62 4.77 -5.39
N THR A 102 -16.19 4.45 -4.23
CA THR A 102 -17.54 4.88 -3.83
C THR A 102 -17.56 5.94 -2.73
N ASN A 103 -16.58 5.90 -1.83
CA ASN A 103 -16.42 6.84 -0.72
C ASN A 103 -14.97 6.87 -0.20
N PRO A 104 -14.07 7.61 -0.88
CA PRO A 104 -12.65 7.68 -0.53
C PRO A 104 -12.39 8.14 0.92
N ALA A 105 -13.15 9.11 1.42
CA ALA A 105 -12.98 9.60 2.79
C ALA A 105 -13.29 8.51 3.84
N ALA A 106 -14.34 7.71 3.62
CA ALA A 106 -14.65 6.58 4.49
C ALA A 106 -13.64 5.44 4.37
N ARG A 107 -13.05 5.27 3.17
CA ARG A 107 -11.94 4.33 2.95
C ARG A 107 -10.74 4.71 3.81
N ASP A 108 -10.30 5.97 3.72
CA ASP A 108 -9.10 6.43 4.41
C ASP A 108 -9.27 6.36 5.93
N ALA A 109 -10.41 6.78 6.46
CA ALA A 109 -10.69 6.66 7.90
C ALA A 109 -10.64 5.20 8.40
N LYS A 110 -11.18 4.25 7.63
CA LYS A 110 -11.12 2.83 7.97
C LYS A 110 -9.70 2.26 7.84
N LEU A 111 -8.98 2.64 6.79
CA LEU A 111 -7.61 2.20 6.57
C LEU A 111 -6.70 2.69 7.71
N GLN A 112 -6.87 3.92 8.16
CA GLN A 112 -6.16 4.45 9.33
C GLN A 112 -6.42 3.60 10.58
N ALA A 113 -7.66 3.18 10.85
CA ALA A 113 -7.95 2.30 11.98
C ALA A 113 -7.34 0.89 11.83
N LEU A 114 -7.05 0.46 10.59
CA LEU A 114 -6.53 -0.87 10.28
C LEU A 114 -5.02 -0.90 10.03
N LEU A 115 -4.34 0.24 10.06
CA LEU A 115 -2.92 0.35 9.70
C LEU A 115 -2.01 -0.64 10.48
N PRO A 116 -2.17 -0.87 11.81
CA PRO A 116 -1.39 -1.88 12.51
C PRO A 116 -1.67 -3.31 12.01
N ARG A 117 -2.93 -3.60 11.65
CA ARG A 117 -3.31 -4.90 11.09
C ARG A 117 -2.82 -5.09 9.67
N LEU A 118 -2.68 -4.00 8.91
CA LEU A 118 -2.10 -4.04 7.57
C LEU A 118 -0.65 -4.54 7.63
N SER A 119 0.17 -3.93 8.49
CA SER A 119 1.56 -4.35 8.73
C SER A 119 1.62 -5.83 9.19
N GLU A 120 0.85 -6.21 10.22
CA GLU A 120 0.78 -7.61 10.72
C GLU A 120 0.40 -8.61 9.61
N ARG A 121 -0.49 -8.23 8.70
CA ARG A 121 -0.98 -9.11 7.63
C ARG A 121 0.02 -9.23 6.49
N MET A 122 0.76 -8.16 6.19
CA MET A 122 1.87 -8.19 5.24
C MET A 122 2.97 -9.12 5.74
N GLU A 123 3.43 -8.96 6.98
CA GLU A 123 4.47 -9.80 7.59
C GLU A 123 4.10 -11.28 7.53
N LYS A 124 2.90 -11.63 8.01
CA LYS A 124 2.41 -13.03 7.99
C LYS A 124 2.31 -13.59 6.59
N LEU A 125 1.91 -12.77 5.61
CA LEU A 125 1.83 -13.23 4.23
C LEU A 125 3.23 -13.44 3.65
N MET A 126 4.18 -12.53 3.89
CA MET A 126 5.57 -12.67 3.46
C MET A 126 6.20 -13.97 3.99
N ASP A 127 6.07 -14.25 5.28
CA ASP A 127 6.60 -15.49 5.88
C ASP A 127 6.03 -16.74 5.20
N ASN A 128 4.72 -16.74 4.97
CA ASN A 128 4.02 -17.87 4.36
C ASN A 128 4.35 -18.03 2.87
N LEU A 129 4.51 -16.92 2.14
CA LEU A 129 4.97 -16.93 0.75
C LEU A 129 6.39 -17.49 0.64
N ALA A 130 7.31 -17.07 1.52
CA ALA A 130 8.69 -17.56 1.53
C ALA A 130 8.74 -19.08 1.78
N LEU A 131 7.98 -19.57 2.76
CA LEU A 131 7.88 -21.01 3.04
C LEU A 131 7.27 -21.79 1.85
N THR A 132 6.19 -21.25 1.27
CA THR A 132 5.51 -21.91 0.14
C THR A 132 6.35 -21.90 -1.13
N LYS A 133 7.10 -20.82 -1.37
CA LYS A 133 8.05 -20.72 -2.49
C LYS A 133 9.08 -21.85 -2.42
N VAL A 134 9.75 -22.02 -1.28
CA VAL A 134 10.76 -23.09 -1.09
C VAL A 134 10.15 -24.46 -1.35
N ALA A 135 8.91 -24.69 -0.91
CA ALA A 135 8.22 -25.93 -1.20
C ALA A 135 7.99 -26.10 -2.71
N LEU A 136 7.58 -25.05 -3.42
CA LEU A 136 7.25 -25.11 -4.85
C LEU A 136 8.44 -25.08 -5.81
N GLU A 137 9.62 -24.61 -5.40
CA GLU A 137 10.84 -24.59 -6.25
C GLU A 137 11.15 -25.97 -6.87
N ILE A 138 10.76 -27.05 -6.19
CA ILE A 138 10.98 -28.44 -6.65
C ILE A 138 9.84 -28.95 -7.54
N TYR A 139 8.61 -28.48 -7.35
CA TYR A 139 7.41 -29.08 -7.95
C TYR A 139 6.74 -28.23 -9.04
N ASP A 140 6.87 -26.91 -8.96
CA ASP A 140 6.33 -25.96 -9.92
C ASP A 140 7.12 -24.64 -9.88
N ALA A 141 8.17 -24.57 -10.70
CA ALA A 141 9.06 -23.40 -10.78
C ALA A 141 8.31 -22.11 -11.13
N ASN A 142 7.30 -22.18 -12.01
CA ASN A 142 6.50 -21.02 -12.39
C ASN A 142 5.72 -20.47 -11.19
N ALA A 143 5.12 -21.34 -10.37
CA ALA A 143 4.44 -20.91 -9.16
C ALA A 143 5.43 -20.31 -8.14
N ALA A 144 6.62 -20.90 -8.01
CA ALA A 144 7.68 -20.35 -7.16
C ALA A 144 8.15 -18.96 -7.60
N ASP A 145 8.34 -18.74 -8.91
CA ASP A 145 8.74 -17.44 -9.46
C ASP A 145 7.67 -16.36 -9.20
N ILE A 146 6.39 -16.70 -9.37
CA ILE A 146 5.30 -15.78 -9.03
C ILE A 146 5.35 -15.42 -7.54
N LEU A 147 5.53 -16.41 -6.64
CA LEU A 147 5.62 -16.14 -5.20
C LEU A 147 6.82 -15.27 -4.84
N ASP A 148 7.94 -15.43 -5.53
CA ASP A 148 9.11 -14.58 -5.34
C ASP A 148 8.83 -13.12 -5.69
N ILE A 149 8.17 -12.89 -6.82
CA ILE A 149 7.73 -11.55 -7.22
C ILE A 149 6.80 -10.96 -6.15
N LEU A 150 5.81 -11.72 -5.68
CA LEU A 150 4.89 -11.24 -4.64
C LEU A 150 5.63 -10.90 -3.34
N LEU A 151 6.62 -11.71 -2.95
CA LEU A 151 7.42 -11.49 -1.75
C LEU A 151 8.21 -10.18 -1.85
N ILE A 152 8.92 -9.96 -2.95
CA ILE A 152 9.67 -8.71 -3.20
C ILE A 152 8.74 -7.50 -3.13
N GLN A 153 7.56 -7.60 -3.75
CA GLN A 153 6.60 -6.50 -3.74
C GLN A 153 6.02 -6.22 -2.36
N LEU A 154 5.67 -7.26 -1.60
CA LEU A 154 5.20 -7.08 -0.23
C LEU A 154 6.27 -6.48 0.69
N GLN A 155 7.55 -6.85 0.52
CA GLN A 155 8.64 -6.24 1.28
C GLN A 155 8.74 -4.73 1.03
N GLY A 156 8.65 -4.31 -0.24
CA GLY A 156 8.63 -2.88 -0.59
C GLY A 156 7.44 -2.14 0.02
N GLN A 157 6.25 -2.75 -0.06
CA GLN A 157 5.02 -2.16 0.49
C GLN A 157 5.01 -2.12 2.02
N PHE A 158 5.60 -3.12 2.66
CA PHE A 158 5.75 -3.19 4.11
C PHE A 158 6.59 -2.03 4.64
N LEU A 159 7.71 -1.72 3.99
CA LEU A 159 8.55 -0.56 4.35
C LEU A 159 7.78 0.76 4.27
N ILE A 160 6.88 0.91 3.28
CA ILE A 160 6.01 2.09 3.16
C ILE A 160 5.04 2.14 4.36
N VAL A 161 4.42 1.01 4.71
CA VAL A 161 3.47 0.95 5.84
C VAL A 161 4.15 1.25 7.17
N ASP A 162 5.33 0.71 7.41
CA ASP A 162 6.08 0.96 8.65
C ASP A 162 6.41 2.45 8.80
N GLN A 163 6.88 3.11 7.74
CA GLN A 163 7.11 4.56 7.73
C GLN A 163 5.82 5.36 8.02
N LEU A 164 4.67 4.92 7.49
CA LEU A 164 3.38 5.56 7.77
C LEU A 164 2.97 5.41 9.24
N ILE A 165 3.27 4.27 9.87
CA ILE A 165 3.00 4.03 11.29
C ILE A 165 3.90 4.92 12.17
N GLU A 166 5.18 5.03 11.83
CA GLU A 166 6.14 5.89 12.53
C GLU A 166 5.70 7.35 12.50
N LEU A 167 5.45 7.91 11.30
CA LEU A 167 5.02 9.30 11.13
C LEU A 167 3.73 9.62 11.89
N ARG A 168 2.80 8.66 11.96
CA ARG A 168 1.56 8.83 12.73
C ARG A 168 1.82 8.82 14.23
N THR A 169 2.70 7.95 14.70
CA THR A 169 3.06 7.89 16.12
C THR A 169 3.70 9.20 16.56
N GLU A 170 4.59 9.76 15.74
CA GLU A 170 5.16 11.08 15.96
C GLU A 170 4.08 12.17 16.01
N ALA A 171 3.16 12.21 15.03
CA ALA A 171 2.08 13.19 15.00
C ALA A 171 1.19 13.17 16.26
N LEU A 172 0.85 11.98 16.77
CA LEU A 172 0.06 11.84 17.99
C LEU A 172 0.79 12.37 19.23
N LEU A 173 2.12 12.18 19.31
CA LEU A 173 2.93 12.73 20.41
C LEU A 173 2.97 14.27 20.38
N TYR A 174 2.94 14.88 19.20
CA TYR A 174 2.85 16.34 19.04
C TYR A 174 1.44 16.90 19.34
N GLU A 175 0.38 16.14 19.07
CA GLU A 175 -0.99 16.53 19.44
C GLU A 175 -1.22 16.45 20.95
N ASP A 176 -0.76 15.40 21.62
CA ASP A 176 -0.89 15.26 23.08
C ASP A 176 -0.10 16.33 23.85
N THR A 177 1.06 16.74 23.35
CA THR A 177 1.85 17.83 23.94
C THR A 177 1.27 19.22 23.68
N ALA A 178 0.50 19.41 22.60
CA ALA A 178 -0.19 20.67 22.33
C ALA A 178 -1.41 20.90 23.25
N VAL A 179 -2.06 19.82 23.72
CA VAL A 179 -3.21 19.90 24.64
C VAL A 179 -2.78 20.14 26.09
N GLU A 180 -1.58 19.70 26.50
CA GLU A 180 -1.03 20.00 27.82
C GLU A 180 -0.58 21.47 27.99
N ASP A 181 -0.46 22.22 26.89
CA ASP A 181 -0.01 23.62 26.87
C ASP A 181 -1.16 24.66 26.68
N GLU A 182 -2.44 24.25 26.82
CA GLU A 182 -3.57 25.19 26.79
C GLU A 182 -3.64 26.12 28.02
N ASN A 183 -2.78 25.92 29.04
CA ASN A 183 -2.59 26.90 30.13
C ASN A 183 -1.40 27.88 29.89
N MET A 184 -0.79 27.87 28.71
CA MET A 184 0.37 28.72 28.34
C MET A 184 0.11 29.61 27.10
N LEU A 185 -1.13 30.01 26.84
CA LEU A 185 -1.43 31.12 25.94
C LEU A 185 -1.71 32.39 26.75
N PRO A 186 -0.73 33.30 26.88
CA PRO A 186 -0.57 34.30 25.82
C PRO A 186 0.90 34.69 25.58
N ALA A 187 1.52 34.18 24.50
CA ALA A 187 2.81 34.72 24.04
C ALA A 187 3.02 34.69 22.52
N ILE A 188 1.98 34.42 21.71
CA ILE A 188 2.07 34.47 20.24
C ILE A 188 1.05 35.44 19.63
N ALA A 189 0.66 36.48 20.38
CA ALA A 189 0.01 37.67 19.82
C ALA A 189 0.99 38.85 19.65
N GLY A 190 2.14 38.83 20.34
CA GLY A 190 3.12 39.93 20.32
C GLY A 190 4.16 39.88 19.19
N ILE A 191 4.26 38.78 18.44
CA ILE A 191 5.31 38.60 17.40
C ILE A 191 4.83 39.03 15.99
N GLN A 192 3.53 39.30 15.81
CA GLN A 192 2.99 39.78 14.53
C GLN A 192 2.83 41.30 14.41
N GLU A 193 2.95 42.08 15.50
CA GLU A 193 2.92 43.56 15.42
C GLU A 193 4.30 44.19 15.16
N GLU A 194 5.42 43.61 15.61
CA GLU A 194 6.76 44.22 15.41
C GLU A 194 7.33 44.06 13.99
N ARG A 195 6.74 43.22 13.12
CA ARG A 195 7.20 43.06 11.73
C ARG A 195 6.45 43.93 10.71
N ARG A 196 5.48 44.75 11.13
CA ARG A 196 4.79 45.69 10.24
C ARG A 196 5.36 47.12 10.25
N GLU A 197 6.27 47.46 11.15
CA GLU A 197 6.78 48.84 11.26
C GLU A 197 8.19 49.11 10.70
N THR A 198 8.91 48.13 10.17
CA THR A 198 10.31 48.32 9.72
C THR A 198 10.54 48.09 8.22
N ASN A 199 9.63 48.55 7.36
CA ASN A 199 9.93 48.70 5.93
C ASN A 199 9.36 50.00 5.34
N ILE A 200 9.87 51.14 5.82
CA ILE A 200 9.83 52.40 5.08
C ILE A 200 11.28 52.84 4.85
N ILE A 201 11.81 52.52 3.66
CA ILE A 201 13.03 53.17 3.15
C ILE A 201 12.59 54.50 2.55
N PRO A 202 13.05 55.67 3.04
CA PRO A 202 12.72 56.94 2.40
C PRO A 202 13.58 57.11 1.13
N PHE A 203 12.92 57.13 -0.03
CA PHE A 203 13.51 57.54 -1.29
C PHE A 203 13.74 59.06 -1.26
N ARG A 204 14.99 59.51 -1.32
CA ARG A 204 15.36 60.94 -1.42
C ARG A 204 15.77 61.23 -2.87
N PRO A 205 15.06 62.09 -3.62
CA PRO A 205 15.54 62.54 -4.91
C PRO A 205 16.67 63.55 -4.68
N LYS A 206 17.82 63.35 -5.31
CA LYS A 206 18.79 64.43 -5.48
C LYS A 206 18.54 65.07 -6.84
N GLY A 207 18.30 66.39 -6.82
CA GLY A 207 18.47 67.26 -7.97
C GLY A 207 19.94 67.51 -8.29
#